data_AF-A0A9D2CLI4-F1
#
_entry.id   AF-A0A9D2CLI4-F1
#
_cell.length_a   1.000
_cell.length_b   1.000
_cell.length_c   1.000
_cell.angle_alpha   90.00
_cell.angle_beta   90.00
_cell.angle_gamma   90.00
#
_symmetry.space_group_name_H-M   'P 1'
#
loop_
_entity.id
_entity.type
_entity.pdbx_description
1 polymer ?
#
loop_
_entity_poly.entity_id
_entity_poly.type
_entity_poly.pdbx_seq_one_letter_code
_entity_poly.pdbx_strand_id
1 'polypeptide(L)'
;MATTLSFTKNGDVWEATAKVTGDYNLHIERKGGGSFNIFQRATESGQWKVCAGMPGWMNYNAGQVIDYAFGHGVYPEGGLNILIQSGSEVTSGVLSYGAEE
;
A
#
# COMPACT_ATOMS: atom_id res chain seq x y z
N MET A 1 9.26 7.91 10.88
CA MET A 1 10.03 8.25 9.64
C MET A 1 9.18 7.94 8.41
N ALA A 2 9.39 8.67 7.31
CA ALA A 2 8.69 8.47 6.04
C ALA A 2 9.63 7.85 4.99
N THR A 3 9.09 6.95 4.18
CA THR A 3 9.78 6.17 3.15
C THR A 3 9.08 6.40 1.81
N THR A 4 9.85 6.81 0.79
CA THR A 4 9.34 6.91 -0.58
C THR A 4 9.19 5.51 -1.18
N LEU A 5 8.04 5.26 -1.79
CA LEU A 5 7.71 4.02 -2.46
C LEU A 5 8.13 4.09 -3.94
N SER A 6 8.87 3.08 -4.40
CA SER A 6 9.30 2.98 -5.79
C SER A 6 8.30 2.16 -6.60
N PHE A 7 7.37 2.83 -7.27
CA PHE A 7 6.40 2.16 -8.14
C PHE A 7 7.02 1.81 -9.49
N THR A 8 6.77 0.59 -9.95
CA THR A 8 7.17 0.09 -11.26
C THR A 8 5.97 -0.42 -12.03
N LYS A 9 5.95 -0.23 -13.35
CA LYS A 9 4.86 -0.74 -14.19
C LYS A 9 5.01 -2.25 -14.38
N ASN A 10 3.96 -3.00 -14.08
CA ASN A 10 3.87 -4.44 -14.28
C ASN A 10 2.54 -4.78 -14.98
N GLY A 11 2.61 -5.05 -16.28
CA GLY A 11 1.40 -5.16 -17.12
C GLY A 11 0.59 -3.86 -17.12
N ASP A 12 -0.67 -3.96 -16.68
CA ASP A 12 -1.62 -2.83 -16.66
C ASP A 12 -1.65 -2.07 -15.32
N VAL A 13 -0.85 -2.49 -14.34
CA VAL A 13 -0.82 -1.88 -13.00
C VAL A 13 0.57 -1.32 -12.67
N TRP A 14 0.60 -0.46 -11.65
CA TRP A 14 1.80 0.09 -11.03
C TRP A 14 1.96 -0.51 -9.64
N GLU A 15 3.12 -1.08 -9.37
CA GLU A 15 3.37 -1.86 -8.17
C GLU A 15 4.54 -1.32 -7.36
N ALA A 16 4.39 -1.28 -6.03
CA ALA A 16 5.48 -1.07 -5.08
C ALA A 16 5.37 -2.08 -3.95
N THR A 17 6.51 -2.56 -3.45
CA THR A 17 6.58 -3.40 -2.25
C THR A 17 7.21 -2.63 -1.10
N ALA A 18 6.73 -2.89 0.11
CA ALA A 18 7.30 -2.35 1.33
C ALA A 18 7.22 -3.37 2.46
N LYS A 19 8.07 -3.18 3.47
CA LYS A 19 8.00 -3.93 4.73
C LYS A 19 7.50 -2.99 5.82
N VAL A 20 6.43 -3.40 6.49
CA VAL A 20 5.78 -2.63 7.56
C VAL A 20 5.90 -3.32 8.91
N THR A 21 6.24 -2.57 9.95
CA THR A 21 6.47 -3.11 11.30
C THR A 21 5.43 -2.64 12.32
N GLY A 22 4.42 -1.91 11.87
CA GLY A 22 3.35 -1.34 12.70
C GLY A 22 2.31 -0.66 11.82
N ASP A 23 1.34 0.02 12.45
CA ASP A 23 0.32 0.81 11.75
C ASP A 23 0.99 1.94 10.96
N TYR A 24 0.55 2.15 9.73
CA TYR A 24 1.19 3.07 8.79
C TYR A 24 0.17 3.90 8.02
N ASN A 25 0.62 5.05 7.56
CA ASN A 25 -0.11 5.96 6.70
C ASN A 25 0.48 5.87 5.28
N LEU A 26 -0.40 5.84 4.28
CA LEU A 26 -0.04 6.02 2.89
C LEU A 26 -0.55 7.36 2.39
N HIS A 27 0.32 8.07 1.69
CA HIS A 27 -0.02 9.17 0.81
C HIS A 27 0.40 8.78 -0.61
N ILE A 28 -0.57 8.66 -1.52
CA ILE A 28 -0.35 8.26 -2.91
C ILE A 28 -0.96 9.31 -3.84
N GLU A 29 -0.17 9.85 -4.76
CA GLU A 29 -0.63 10.69 -5.87
C GLU A 29 -0.51 9.95 -7.19
N ARG A 30 -1.50 10.12 -8.06
CA ARG A 30 -1.65 9.38 -9.31
C ARG A 30 -2.14 10.26 -10.45
N LYS A 31 -1.77 9.91 -11.68
CA LYS A 31 -2.24 10.63 -12.88
C LYS A 31 -3.76 10.57 -13.07
N GLY A 32 -4.40 9.51 -12.62
CA GLY A 32 -5.86 9.30 -12.74
C GLY A 32 -6.44 8.44 -11.63
N GLY A 33 -7.73 8.16 -11.75
CA GLY A 33 -8.47 7.28 -10.83
C GLY A 33 -8.28 5.79 -11.13
N GLY A 34 -9.23 4.97 -10.70
CA GLY A 34 -9.23 3.52 -10.93
C GLY A 34 -8.88 2.71 -9.68
N SER A 35 -8.55 1.44 -9.87
CA SER A 35 -8.36 0.51 -8.76
C SER A 35 -7.11 0.82 -7.93
N PHE A 36 -7.21 0.59 -6.62
CA PHE A 36 -6.09 0.62 -5.69
C PHE A 36 -6.24 -0.54 -4.71
N ASN A 37 -5.25 -1.43 -4.67
CA ASN A 37 -5.29 -2.65 -3.87
C ASN A 37 -4.01 -2.79 -3.04
N ILE A 38 -4.13 -3.36 -1.85
CA ILE A 38 -3.01 -3.78 -1.02
C ILE A 38 -3.10 -5.29 -0.82
N PHE A 39 -1.98 -5.96 -1.03
CA PHE A 39 -1.78 -7.35 -0.67
C PHE A 39 -0.73 -7.45 0.42
N GLN A 40 -0.79 -8.52 1.19
CA GLN A 40 0.10 -8.78 2.32
C GLN A 40 0.58 -10.22 2.34
N ARG A 41 1.77 -10.43 2.88
CA ARG A 41 2.30 -11.75 3.25
C ARG A 41 3.31 -11.62 4.40
N ALA A 42 3.27 -12.57 5.33
CA ALA A 42 4.20 -12.60 6.45
C ALA A 42 5.62 -13.02 6.02
N THR A 43 5.73 -14.03 5.17
CA THR A 43 7.01 -14.59 4.72
C THR A 43 7.29 -14.26 3.25
N GLU A 44 8.56 -14.17 2.88
CA GLU A 44 8.98 -13.91 1.49
C GLU A 44 8.64 -15.05 0.52
N SER A 45 8.55 -16.28 1.02
CA SER A 45 8.10 -17.46 0.27
C SER A 45 6.57 -17.63 0.26
N GLY A 46 5.85 -16.82 1.06
CA GLY A 46 4.41 -16.89 1.18
C GLY A 46 3.67 -16.33 -0.04
N GLN A 47 2.41 -16.76 -0.20
CA GLN A 47 1.50 -16.20 -1.20
C GLN A 47 0.98 -14.84 -0.74
N TRP A 48 0.86 -13.91 -1.69
CA TRP A 48 0.14 -12.66 -1.48
C TRP A 48 -1.35 -12.92 -1.21
N LYS A 49 -1.87 -12.28 -0.17
CA LYS A 49 -3.31 -12.27 0.15
C LYS A 49 -3.80 -10.84 0.18
N VAL A 50 -5.04 -10.61 -0.23
CA VAL A 50 -5.65 -9.28 -0.17
C VAL A 50 -5.64 -8.78 1.29
N CYS A 51 -5.27 -7.52 1.49
CA CYS A 51 -5.42 -6.83 2.76
C CYS A 51 -6.92 -6.70 3.07
N ALA A 52 -7.39 -7.42 4.09
CA ALA A 52 -8.78 -7.33 4.50
C ALA A 52 -9.07 -5.94 5.11
N GLY A 53 -10.30 -5.44 4.95
CA GLY A 53 -10.73 -4.19 5.56
C GLY A 53 -10.46 -2.92 4.75
N MET A 54 -9.96 -3.04 3.50
CA MET A 54 -9.89 -1.88 2.60
C MET A 54 -11.30 -1.34 2.28
N PRO A 55 -11.53 -0.02 2.32
CA PRO A 55 -12.80 0.56 1.91
C PRO A 55 -13.13 0.20 0.47
N GLY A 56 -14.36 -0.25 0.21
CA GLY A 56 -14.76 -0.70 -1.14
C GLY A 56 -14.57 0.36 -2.23
N TRP A 57 -14.75 1.64 -1.90
CA TRP A 57 -14.53 2.75 -2.85
C TRP A 57 -13.08 2.84 -3.35
N MET A 58 -12.12 2.45 -2.51
CA MET A 58 -10.70 2.50 -2.83
C MET A 58 -10.32 1.41 -3.84
N ASN A 59 -10.92 0.22 -3.72
CA ASN A 59 -10.62 -0.91 -4.61
C ASN A 59 -11.08 -0.70 -6.06
N TYR A 60 -12.17 0.04 -6.28
CA TYR A 60 -12.78 0.17 -7.61
C TYR A 60 -12.59 1.53 -8.27
N ASN A 61 -12.60 2.62 -7.49
CA ASN A 61 -12.50 3.97 -8.03
C ASN A 61 -11.85 4.91 -7.02
N ALA A 62 -10.64 4.57 -6.60
CA ALA A 62 -9.84 5.52 -5.86
C ALA A 62 -9.61 6.78 -6.74
N GLY A 63 -9.63 7.96 -6.12
CA GLY A 63 -9.30 9.22 -6.77
C GLY A 63 -7.80 9.38 -7.02
N GLN A 64 -7.40 10.51 -7.60
CA GLN A 64 -5.99 10.80 -7.89
C GLN A 64 -5.11 10.89 -6.64
N VAL A 65 -5.69 11.20 -5.47
CA VAL A 65 -4.99 11.28 -4.19
C VAL A 65 -5.62 10.28 -3.22
N ILE A 66 -4.78 9.51 -2.54
CA ILE A 66 -5.18 8.55 -1.51
C ILE A 66 -4.36 8.85 -0.25
N ASP A 67 -5.07 9.30 0.78
CA ASP A 67 -4.55 9.49 2.13
C ASP A 67 -5.30 8.54 3.06
N TYR A 68 -4.60 7.55 3.61
CA TYR A 68 -5.25 6.56 4.46
C TYR A 68 -4.29 5.90 5.46
N ALA A 69 -4.81 5.68 6.66
CA ALA A 69 -4.13 4.94 7.73
C ALA A 69 -4.54 3.46 7.69
N PHE A 70 -3.58 2.57 7.70
CA PHE A 70 -3.76 1.13 7.65
C PHE A 70 -3.20 0.48 8.91
N GLY A 71 -4.03 -0.34 9.55
CA GLY A 71 -3.65 -1.23 10.64
C GLY A 71 -3.99 -2.67 10.28
N HIS A 72 -3.04 -3.58 10.50
CA HIS A 72 -3.21 -5.01 10.22
C HIS A 72 -3.53 -5.85 11.46
N GLY A 73 -3.38 -5.26 12.66
CA GLY A 73 -3.62 -5.90 13.95
C GLY A 73 -2.56 -6.92 14.39
N VAL A 74 -1.79 -7.50 13.47
CA VAL A 74 -0.68 -8.41 13.76
C VAL A 74 0.52 -8.11 12.85
N TYR A 75 1.67 -7.90 13.47
CA TYR A 75 2.96 -7.70 12.78
C TYR A 75 3.92 -8.79 13.23
N PRO A 76 4.24 -9.78 12.37
CA PRO A 76 5.22 -10.81 12.70
C PRO A 76 6.59 -10.21 13.04
N GLU A 77 7.41 -10.98 13.76
CA GLU A 77 8.80 -10.61 13.99
C GLU A 77 9.52 -10.40 12.65
N GLY A 78 10.06 -9.19 12.44
CA GLY A 78 10.64 -8.79 11.15
C GLY A 78 9.65 -8.12 10.17
N GLY A 79 8.42 -7.86 10.60
CA GLY A 79 7.42 -7.09 9.86
C GLY A 79 6.60 -7.89 8.86
N LEU A 80 5.63 -7.21 8.26
CA LEU A 80 4.74 -7.71 7.23
C LEU A 80 5.18 -7.15 5.88
N ASN A 81 5.25 -7.98 4.84
CA ASN A 81 5.48 -7.49 3.49
C ASN A 81 4.14 -7.08 2.90
N ILE A 82 4.07 -5.88 2.33
CA ILE A 82 2.93 -5.38 1.58
C ILE A 82 3.31 -5.16 0.11
N LEU A 83 2.35 -5.41 -0.77
CA LEU A 83 2.39 -5.10 -2.19
C LEU A 83 1.24 -4.14 -2.46
N ILE A 84 1.57 -2.95 -2.94
CA ILE A 84 0.62 -1.90 -3.28
C ILE A 84 0.47 -1.90 -4.79
N GLN A 85 -0.76 -2.05 -5.28
CA GLN A 85 -1.09 -2.01 -6.71
C GLN A 85 -2.00 -0.82 -7.00
N SER A 86 -1.67 -0.07 -8.05
CA SER A 86 -2.49 1.01 -8.59
C SER A 86 -2.81 0.77 -10.07
N GLY A 87 -4.07 0.94 -10.45
CA GLY A 87 -4.51 0.94 -11.86
C GLY A 87 -4.16 2.21 -12.63
N SER A 88 -3.53 3.19 -11.99
CA SER A 88 -3.03 4.43 -12.63
C SER A 88 -1.58 4.69 -12.24
N GLU A 89 -0.86 5.41 -13.11
CA GLU A 89 0.53 5.80 -12.85
C GLU A 89 0.64 6.62 -11.57
N VAL A 90 1.52 6.16 -10.68
CA VAL A 90 1.81 6.81 -9.41
C VAL A 90 2.91 7.84 -9.62
N THR A 91 2.64 9.09 -9.28
CA THR A 91 3.58 10.22 -9.39
C THR A 91 4.30 10.49 -8.07
N SER A 92 3.66 10.16 -6.95
CA SER A 92 4.23 10.24 -5.61
C SER A 92 3.66 9.11 -4.74
N GLY A 93 4.51 8.48 -3.94
CA GLY A 93 4.08 7.46 -3.00
C GLY A 93 4.93 7.52 -1.75
N VAL A 94 4.29 7.77 -0.61
CA VAL A 94 4.95 7.91 0.68
C VAL A 94 4.27 6.99 1.68
N LEU A 95 5.09 6.17 2.35
CA LEU A 95 4.70 5.40 3.51
C LEU A 95 5.30 6.05 4.75
N SER A 96 4.50 6.29 5.78
CA SER A 96 4.99 6.80 7.05
C SER A 96 4.35 6.06 8.21
N TYR A 97 5.00 6.07 9.36
CA TYR A 97 4.38 5.64 10.61
C TYR A 97 3.83 6.88 11.31
N GLY A 98 2.75 6.71 12.07
CA GLY A 98 2.26 7.78 12.94
C GLY A 98 3.40 8.35 13.79
N ALA A 99 3.36 9.66 14.07
CA ALA A 99 4.21 10.19 15.13
C ALA A 99 3.79 9.48 16.42
N GLU A 100 4.73 8.80 17.08
CA GLU A 100 4.53 8.43 18.48
C GLU A 100 4.33 9.77 19.23
N GLU A 101 3.15 9.95 19.84
CA GLU A 101 2.93 11.03 20.82
C GLU A 101 3.76 10.80 22.08
#